data_AF-A0A844Y8G1-F1
#
_entry.id   AF-A0A844Y8G1-F1
#
_cell.length_a   1.000
_cell.length_b   1.000
_cell.length_c   1.000
_cell.angle_alpha   90.00
_cell.angle_beta   90.00
_cell.angle_gamma   90.00
#
_symmetry.space_group_name_H-M   'P 1'
#
loop_
_entity.id
_entity.type
_entity.pdbx_description
1 polymer ?
#
loop_
_entity_poly.entity_id
_entity_poly.type
_entity_poly.pdbx_seq_one_letter_code
_entity_poly.pdbx_strand_id
1 'polypeptide(L)' 'MFRSALSLTTLFGVVLALSSCETTNEDEWTGGGRKPFHQAEQTCEAQAGRLTEEKARPAFFTDCMRTFGWTRRSGAA' A
#
# COMPACT_ATOMS: atom_id res chain seq x y z
N MET A 1 -5.53 -47.88 -25.75
CA MET A 1 -4.31 -47.76 -24.92
C MET A 1 -3.75 -46.37 -25.16
N PHE A 2 -3.91 -45.47 -24.18
CA PHE A 2 -3.63 -44.03 -24.30
C PHE A 2 -2.14 -43.76 -24.46
N ARG A 3 -1.76 -43.10 -25.56
CA ARG A 3 -0.41 -42.54 -25.76
C ARG A 3 -0.33 -41.24 -24.97
N SER A 4 0.60 -41.19 -24.02
CA SER A 4 1.00 -40.00 -23.28
C SER A 4 1.45 -38.90 -24.26
N ALA A 5 0.53 -38.00 -24.58
CA ALA A 5 0.86 -36.71 -25.16
C ALA A 5 1.09 -35.73 -24.00
N LEU A 6 2.30 -35.77 -23.44
CA LEU A 6 2.88 -34.60 -22.79
C LEU A 6 2.86 -33.47 -23.82
N SER A 7 2.05 -32.43 -23.59
CA SER A 7 2.25 -31.02 -23.99
C SER A 7 0.92 -30.28 -23.92
N LEU A 8 0.28 -30.27 -22.75
CA LEU A 8 -0.81 -29.33 -22.49
C LEU A 8 -0.28 -28.22 -21.59
N THR A 9 0.10 -27.13 -22.25
CA THR A 9 -0.46 -25.80 -21.94
C THR A 9 -0.54 -25.44 -20.46
N THR A 10 0.58 -25.11 -19.82
CA THR A 10 0.54 -24.24 -18.64
C THR A 10 1.87 -23.53 -18.46
N LEU A 11 2.16 -22.57 -19.35
CA LEU A 11 2.95 -21.40 -18.97
C LEU A 11 2.13 -20.67 -17.90
N PHE A 12 2.30 -21.15 -16.67
CA PHE A 12 1.69 -20.61 -15.47
C PHE A 12 2.15 -19.17 -15.33
N GLY A 13 1.19 -18.25 -15.43
CA GLY A 13 1.41 -16.82 -15.41
C GLY A 13 2.17 -16.39 -14.16
N VAL A 14 3.41 -15.97 -14.35
CA VAL A 14 4.13 -15.15 -13.37
C VAL A 14 3.85 -13.69 -13.76
N VAL A 15 2.62 -13.25 -13.52
CA VAL A 15 2.33 -11.81 -13.43
C VAL A 15 2.76 -11.41 -12.04
N LEU A 16 4.05 -11.08 -11.90
CA LEU A 16 4.56 -10.34 -10.74
C LEU A 16 4.00 -8.92 -10.81
N ALA A 17 2.71 -8.78 -10.51
CA ALA A 17 2.18 -7.52 -10.02
C ALA A 17 2.77 -7.34 -8.63
N LEU A 18 3.99 -6.82 -8.58
CA LEU A 18 4.51 -6.11 -7.41
C LEU A 18 3.56 -4.94 -7.20
N SER A 19 2.42 -5.19 -6.57
CA SER A 19 1.65 -4.14 -5.92
C SER A 19 2.64 -3.50 -4.97
N SER A 20 3.07 -2.29 -5.31
CA SER A 20 4.07 -1.52 -4.60
C SER A 20 3.79 -1.60 -3.11
N CYS A 21 4.55 -2.41 -2.38
CA CYS A 21 4.74 -2.23 -0.95
C CYS A 21 5.59 -0.97 -0.80
N GLU A 22 5.03 0.17 -1.20
CA GLU A 22 5.51 1.48 -0.77
C GLU A 22 5.11 1.58 0.69
N THR A 23 5.89 0.92 1.55
CA THR A 23 5.75 1.04 3.00
C THR A 23 6.07 2.48 3.35
N THR A 24 5.20 3.13 4.12
CA THR A 24 5.44 4.51 4.49
C THR A 24 6.57 4.52 5.54
N ASN A 25 7.63 5.28 5.33
CA ASN A 25 8.73 5.35 6.29
C ASN A 25 8.38 6.35 7.41
N GLU A 26 8.41 5.93 8.68
CA GLU A 26 8.16 6.80 9.84
C GLU A 26 9.08 8.03 9.87
N ASP A 27 10.33 7.90 9.40
CA ASP A 27 11.33 8.99 9.41
C ASP A 27 10.93 10.20 8.56
N GLU A 28 10.02 9.98 7.60
CA GLU A 28 9.45 11.00 6.73
C GLU A 28 8.31 11.78 7.39
N TRP A 29 7.88 11.35 8.57
CA TRP A 29 6.78 11.94 9.31
C TRP A 29 7.28 12.55 10.60
N THR A 30 6.54 13.55 11.05
CA THR A 30 6.78 14.22 12.31
C THR A 30 5.46 14.49 12.99
N GLY A 31 5.55 14.81 14.28
CA GLY A 31 4.42 14.84 15.17
C GLY A 31 4.32 13.53 15.92
N GLY A 32 3.09 13.11 16.17
CA GLY A 32 2.79 12.08 17.16
C GLY A 32 1.57 12.54 17.94
N GLY A 33 0.41 12.13 17.45
CA GLY A 33 -0.86 12.46 18.08
C GLY A 33 -1.43 11.28 18.84
N ARG A 34 -2.75 11.14 18.74
CA ARG A 34 -3.56 10.21 19.55
C ARG A 34 -3.23 8.73 19.34
N LYS A 35 -2.47 8.40 18.29
CA LYS A 35 -2.18 7.04 17.85
C LYS A 35 -0.72 6.91 17.37
N PRO A 36 0.02 5.86 17.77
CA PRO A 36 1.37 5.58 17.28
C PRO A 36 1.44 5.49 15.75
N PHE A 37 2.59 5.82 15.15
CA PHE A 37 2.75 5.94 13.69
C PHE A 37 2.23 4.72 12.94
N HIS A 38 2.78 3.54 13.19
CA HIS A 38 2.38 2.31 12.49
C HIS A 38 0.90 1.96 12.66
N GLN A 39 0.31 2.26 13.82
CA GLN A 39 -1.12 2.03 13.99
C GLN A 39 -1.95 3.03 13.17
N ALA A 40 -1.51 4.28 13.06
CA ALA A 40 -2.15 5.29 12.23
C ALA A 40 -1.99 4.95 10.74
N GLU A 41 -0.79 4.59 10.31
CA GLU A 41 -0.45 4.11 8.97
C GLU A 41 -1.39 2.98 8.54
N GLN A 42 -1.40 1.86 9.28
CA GLN A 42 -2.26 0.71 8.96
C GLN A 42 -3.75 1.09 8.90
N THR A 43 -4.20 1.97 9.80
CA THR A 43 -5.59 2.46 9.81
C THR A 43 -5.90 3.29 8.55
N CYS A 44 -4.94 4.12 8.11
CA CYS A 44 -5.10 5.00 6.96
C CYS A 44 -4.95 4.23 5.64
N GLU A 45 -4.03 3.28 5.53
CA GLU A 45 -3.86 2.39 4.38
C GLU A 45 -5.12 1.54 4.15
N ALA A 46 -5.67 0.93 5.21
CA ALA A 46 -6.87 0.11 5.12
C ALA A 46 -8.11 0.92 4.67
N GLN A 47 -8.14 2.23 4.92
CA GLN A 47 -9.20 3.12 4.45
C GLN A 47 -8.93 3.62 3.03
N ALA A 48 -7.70 4.03 2.73
CA ALA A 48 -7.30 4.45 1.38
C ALA A 48 -7.49 3.30 0.38
N GLY A 49 -7.18 2.06 0.75
CA GLY A 49 -7.40 0.87 -0.08
C GLY A 49 -8.86 0.57 -0.42
N ARG A 50 -9.83 1.22 0.24
CA ARG A 50 -11.27 1.11 -0.10
C ARG A 50 -11.71 2.12 -1.16
N LEU A 51 -10.88 3.11 -1.48
CA LEU A 51 -11.19 4.07 -2.52
C LEU A 51 -11.05 3.39 -3.89
N THR A 52 -12.10 3.50 -4.70
CA THR A 52 -12.10 3.02 -6.08
C THR A 52 -11.18 3.84 -6.98
N GLU A 53 -10.97 5.11 -6.63
CA GLU A 53 -10.10 6.03 -7.35
C GLU A 53 -8.67 5.96 -6.82
N GLU A 54 -7.80 5.24 -7.53
CA GLU A 54 -6.42 4.99 -7.10
C GLU A 54 -5.63 6.28 -6.87
N LYS A 55 -5.81 7.27 -7.75
CA LYS A 55 -5.15 8.58 -7.64
C LYS A 55 -5.58 9.41 -6.41
N ALA A 56 -6.72 9.10 -5.80
CA ALA A 56 -7.18 9.76 -4.58
C ALA A 56 -6.57 9.16 -3.30
N ARG A 57 -6.02 7.94 -3.38
CA ARG A 57 -5.48 7.19 -2.23
C ARG A 57 -4.34 7.91 -1.52
N PRO A 58 -3.33 8.50 -2.21
CA PRO A 58 -2.21 9.16 -1.52
C PRO A 58 -2.63 10.43 -0.77
N ALA A 59 -3.52 11.22 -1.37
CA ALA A 59 -4.05 12.43 -0.76
C ALA A 59 -4.89 12.08 0.49
N PHE A 60 -5.79 11.10 0.36
CA PHE A 60 -6.59 10.60 1.48
C PHE A 60 -5.71 10.06 2.61
N PHE A 61 -4.69 9.26 2.29
CA PHE A 61 -3.75 8.73 3.28
C PHE A 61 -3.08 9.86 4.07
N THR A 62 -2.61 10.89 3.37
CA THR A 62 -1.95 12.04 4.01
C THR A 62 -2.88 12.82 4.94
N ASP A 63 -4.12 13.04 4.53
CA ASP A 63 -5.12 13.72 5.37
C ASP A 63 -5.57 12.87 6.57
N CYS A 64 -5.66 11.56 6.39
CA CYS A 64 -5.92 10.61 7.49
C CYS A 64 -4.80 10.65 8.53
N MET A 65 -3.54 10.60 8.09
CA MET A 65 -2.38 10.73 8.98
C MET A 65 -2.40 12.06 9.73
N ARG A 66 -2.76 13.18 9.07
CA ARG A 66 -2.92 14.49 9.72
C ARG A 66 -3.98 14.48 10.81
N THR A 67 -5.07 13.75 10.61
CA THR A 67 -6.15 13.58 11.62
C THR A 67 -5.66 12.84 12.88
N PHE A 68 -4.65 11.97 12.73
CA PHE A 68 -3.96 11.33 13.85
C PHE A 68 -2.81 12.16 14.43
N GLY A 69 -2.56 13.36 13.91
CA GLY A 69 -1.51 14.27 14.38
C GLY A 69 -0.14 14.04 13.72
N TRP A 70 -0.10 13.29 12.62
CA TRP A 70 1.10 13.03 11.84
C TRP A 70 1.15 13.93 10.61
N THR A 71 2.27 14.59 10.38
CA THR A 71 2.48 15.44 9.20
C THR A 71 3.78 15.05 8.52
N ARG A 72 3.81 15.04 7.18
CA ARG A 72 5.05 14.79 6.44
C ARG A 72 6.07 15.90 6.71
N ARG A 73 7.32 15.50 6.88
CA ARG A 73 8.46 16.41 6.88
C ARG A 73 8.67 16.90 5.44
N SER A 74 8.86 18.20 5.29
CA SER A 74 9.26 18.79 4.00
C SER A 74 10.59 18.17 3.55
N GLY A 75 10.61 17.55 2.36
CA GLY A 75 11.79 16.89 1.80
C GLY A 75 11.85 15.37 1.96
N ALA A 76 10.83 14.75 2.58
CA ALA A 76 10.55 13.33 2.39
C ALA A 76 10.12 13.11 0.94
N ALA A 77 10.96 12.42 0.16
CA ALA A 77 10.85 12.26 -1.28
C ALA A 77 10.67 10.78 -1.63
#